data_AF-A0A366XVE2-F1
#
_entry.id   AF-A0A366XVE2-F1
#
_cell.length_a   1.000
_cell.length_b   1.000
_cell.length_c   1.000
_cell.angle_alpha   90.00
_cell.angle_beta   90.00
_cell.angle_gamma   90.00
#
_symmetry.space_group_name_H-M   'P 1'
#
loop_
_entity.id
_entity.type
_entity.pdbx_description
1 polymer ?
#
loop_
_entity_poly.entity_id
_entity_poly.type
_entity_poly.pdbx_seq_one_letter_code
_entity_poly.pdbx_strand_id
1 'polypeptide(L)' 'MLDNTKKPHCSFCDSTDVSIYSPFGTAQLVRQYYCNKCRTVFEYVRWQTEAPNCEVKSSK' A
#
# COMPACT_ATOMS: atom_id res chain seq x y z
N MET A 1 16.00 7.34 4.38
CA MET A 1 14.92 8.35 4.34
C MET A 1 14.51 8.57 2.90
N LEU A 2 13.48 7.87 2.41
CA LEU A 2 12.48 8.39 1.48
C LEU A 2 11.42 7.28 1.28
N ASP A 3 10.52 7.12 2.25
CA ASP A 3 9.27 6.44 1.99
C ASP A 3 8.57 7.23 0.88
N ASN A 4 8.56 6.68 -0.34
CA ASN A 4 7.76 7.19 -1.44
C ASN A 4 6.30 6.92 -1.07
N THR A 5 5.77 7.75 -0.17
CA THR A 5 4.43 7.65 0.39
C THR A 5 3.45 8.02 -0.70
N LYS A 6 3.24 7.08 -1.64
CA LYS A 6 2.12 7.11 -2.56
C LYS A 6 0.89 7.34 -1.70
N LYS A 7 0.27 8.52 -1.85
CA LYS A 7 -0.94 8.85 -1.10
C LYS A 7 -1.98 7.80 -1.47
N PRO A 8 -2.52 7.05 -0.51
CA PRO A 8 -3.53 6.06 -0.80
C PRO A 8 -4.74 6.77 -1.42
N HIS A 9 -5.19 6.29 -2.57
CA HIS A 9 -6.45 6.71 -3.19
C HIS A 9 -7.45 5.57 -3.10
N CYS A 10 -8.74 5.90 -3.08
CA CYS A 10 -9.78 4.89 -3.08
C CYS A 10 -10.01 4.36 -4.50
N SER A 11 -9.77 3.07 -4.75
CA SER A 11 -9.96 2.46 -6.09
C SER A 11 -11.40 2.46 -6.61
N PHE A 12 -12.39 2.81 -5.77
CA PHE A 12 -13.79 2.86 -6.16
C PHE A 12 -14.22 4.22 -6.71
N CYS A 13 -13.62 5.30 -6.20
CA CYS A 13 -14.10 6.65 -6.45
C CYS A 13 -12.97 7.67 -6.66
N ASP A 14 -11.73 7.18 -6.75
CA ASP A 14 -10.49 7.93 -6.97
C ASP A 14 -10.23 9.06 -5.95
N SER A 15 -10.99 9.07 -4.85
CA SER A 15 -10.85 10.08 -3.83
C SER A 15 -9.54 9.90 -3.06
N THR A 16 -8.86 11.02 -2.80
CA THR A 16 -7.73 11.12 -1.88
C THR A 16 -8.16 11.35 -0.42
N ASP A 17 -9.45 11.55 -0.18
CA ASP A 17 -10.04 11.75 1.14
C ASP A 17 -10.21 10.40 1.88
N VAL A 18 -9.07 9.82 2.25
CA VAL A 18 -8.98 8.53 2.93
C VAL A 18 -8.21 8.65 4.25
N SER A 19 -8.71 7.98 5.28
CA SER A 19 -8.10 7.95 6.62
C SER A 19 -7.58 6.54 6.94
N ILE A 20 -6.49 6.45 7.70
CA ILE A 20 -6.00 5.15 8.20
C ILE A 20 -7.02 4.64 9.22
N TYR A 21 -7.64 3.50 8.94
CA TYR A 21 -8.57 2.86 9.87
C TYR A 21 -7.80 1.96 10.85
N SER A 22 -6.91 1.13 10.31
CA SER A 22 -6.03 0.27 11.10
C SER A 22 -4.62 0.23 10.49
N PRO A 23 -3.57 0.45 11.30
CA PRO A 23 -2.19 0.38 10.82
C PRO A 23 -1.72 -1.04 10.49
N PHE A 24 -2.49 -2.05 10.90
CA PHE A 24 -2.28 -3.47 10.63
C PHE A 24 -3.65 -4.09 10.32
N GLY A 25 -3.83 -4.65 9.12
CA GLY A 25 -5.00 -5.47 8.80
C GLY A 25 -4.80 -6.92 9.22
N THR A 26 -5.52 -7.85 8.60
CA THR A 26 -5.44 -9.29 8.92
C THR A 26 -4.06 -9.89 8.58
N ALA A 27 -3.35 -9.32 7.61
CA ALA A 27 -1.98 -9.72 7.27
C ALA A 27 -0.96 -8.66 7.71
N GLN A 28 0.23 -9.09 8.12
CA GLN A 28 1.29 -8.19 8.62
C GLN A 28 1.76 -7.14 7.61
N LEU A 29 1.54 -7.37 6.31
CA LEU A 29 1.94 -6.49 5.23
C LEU A 29 0.82 -5.58 4.70
N VAL A 30 -0.39 -5.62 5.26
CA VAL A 30 -1.50 -4.78 4.80
C VAL A 30 -1.84 -3.69 5.81
N ARG A 31 -2.19 -2.52 5.29
CA ARG A 31 -2.77 -1.41 6.06
C ARG A 31 -4.22 -1.22 5.61
N GLN A 32 -5.12 -0.97 6.55
CA GLN A 32 -6.51 -0.69 6.23
C GLN A 32 -6.77 0.81 6.18
N TYR A 33 -7.43 1.24 5.11
CA TYR A 33 -7.85 2.61 4.89
C TYR A 33 -9.37 2.69 4.77
N TYR A 34 -9.92 3.80 5.26
CA TYR A 34 -11.33 4.12 5.16
C TYR A 34 -11.52 5.34 4.28
N CYS A 35 -12.33 5.22 3.23
CA CYS A 35 -12.68 6.33 2.37
C CYS A 35 -13.89 7.09 2.94
N ASN A 36 -13.74 8.37 3.27
CA ASN A 36 -14.84 9.16 3.84
C ASN A 36 -15.90 9.54 2.80
N LYS A 37 -15.53 9.58 1.50
CA LYS A 37 -16.47 9.89 0.41
C LYS A 37 -17.42 8.73 0.12
N CYS A 38 -16.85 7.54 0.05
CA CYS A 38 -17.51 6.34 -0.48
C CYS A 38 -17.91 5.40 0.69
N ARG A 39 -17.50 5.77 1.91
CA ARG A 39 -17.76 5.07 3.18
C ARG A 39 -17.41 3.59 3.12
N THR A 40 -16.34 3.28 2.38
CA THR A 40 -15.86 1.92 2.13
C THR A 40 -14.48 1.73 2.74
N VAL A 41 -14.25 0.54 3.30
CA VAL A 41 -12.94 0.11 3.80
C VAL A 41 -12.21 -0.61 2.67
N PHE A 42 -10.95 -0.29 2.47
CA PHE A 42 -10.09 -0.98 1.54
C PHE A 42 -8.71 -1.22 2.13
N GLU A 43 -8.02 -2.24 1.62
CA GLU A 43 -6.68 -2.61 2.06
C GLU A 43 -5.63 -2.09 1.08
N TYR A 44 -4.55 -1.53 1.62
CA TYR A 44 -3.37 -1.18 0.85
C TYR A 44 -2.25 -2.13 1.28
N VAL A 45 -1.85 -2.98 0.35
CA VAL A 45 -0.70 -3.87 0.54
C VAL A 45 0.55 -2.99 0.51
N ARG A 46 1.35 -3.05 1.57
CA ARG A 46 2.71 -2.52 1.53
C ARG A 46 3.55 -3.45 0.68
N TRP A 47 3.48 -3.25 -0.62
CA TRP A 47 4.49 -3.78 -1.51
C TRP A 47 5.79 -3.06 -1.15
N GLN A 48 6.69 -3.76 -0.43
CA GLN A 48 8.08 -3.35 -0.45
C GLN A 48 8.46 -3.40 -1.92
N THR A 49 8.61 -2.24 -2.55
CA THR A 49 9.27 -2.15 -3.85
C THR A 49 10.72 -2.50 -3.58
N GLU A 50 11.00 -3.79 -3.49
CA GLU A 50 12.27 -4.34 -3.86
C GLU A 50 12.28 -4.26 -5.40
N ALA A 51 12.56 -3.06 -5.93
CA ALA A 51 12.92 -2.95 -7.34
C ALA A 51 14.28 -3.63 -7.54
N PRO A 52 14.51 -4.21 -8.73
CA PRO A 52 15.18 -5.49 -8.90
C PRO A 52 16.69 -5.35 -8.84
N ASN A 53 17.35 -6.07 -7.95
CA ASN A 53 18.70 -6.54 -8.26
C ASN A 53 18.65 -8.04 -8.42
N CYS A 54 18.09 -8.47 -9.54
CA CYS A 54 18.39 -9.79 -10.08
C CYS A 54 19.87 -9.75 -10.56
N GLU A 55 20.82 -9.74 -9.62
CA GLU A 55 22.19 -10.13 -9.92
C GLU A 55 22.19 -11.65 -10.07
N VAL A 56 21.89 -12.12 -11.28
CA VAL A 56 22.15 -13.50 -11.69
C VAL A 56 23.67 -13.68 -11.72
N LYS A 57 24.31 -13.96 -10.58
CA LYS A 57 25.64 -14.54 -10.61
C LYS A 57 25.50 -16.02 -10.92
N SER A 58 25.41 -16.30 -12.23
CA SER A 58 25.77 -17.60 -12.78
C SER A 58 27.25 -17.81 -12.46
N SER A 59 27.53 -18.44 -11.32
CA SER A 59 28.87 -18.91 -11.02
C SER A 59 29.01 -20.29 -11.65
N LYS A 60 29.81 -20.29 -12.71
CA LYS A 60 30.27 -21.45 -13.48
C LYS A 60 31.12 -22.39 -12.63
#